data_AF-A0A1C6CMD3-F1
#
_entry.id   AF-A0A1C6CMD3-F1
#
_cell.length_a   1.000
_cell.length_b   1.000
_cell.length_c   1.000
_cell.angle_alpha   90.00
_cell.angle_beta   90.00
_cell.angle_gamma   90.00
#
_symmetry.space_group_name_H-M   'P 1'
#
loop_
_entity.id
_entity.type
_entity.pdbx_description
1 polymer ?
#
loop_
_entity_poly.entity_id
_entity_poly.type
_entity_poly.pdbx_seq_one_letter_code
_entity_poly.pdbx_strand_id
1 'polypeptide(L)'
;MIYKQITLNPWEPPVGEIRVIQEEADSRDLIINLIDDNGSPLDLTGKTVSVYIQKPDNTMIYNSCEVEGNQATVTLTLQMMAVSGLTKLCELQIVDTDNHTLKVTLPPLRIIKSNYDGVIESTDEFSRLAEALNAVDSASAAIEAVEEAAEEAVAVKNDLIEKRDSGFFNGAPGPQGAQGIQGPKGDKGNKGDRGDSGIEAATDGMYTLYVNEMGHLIAQYTDSGSPPPLSIVDGHLIYNTGE
;
A
#
# COMPACT_ATOMS: atom_id res chain seq x y z
N MET A 1 -11.07 -20.72 21.87
CA MET A 1 -11.85 -19.52 22.22
C MET A 1 -13.12 -19.97 22.92
N ILE A 2 -13.44 -19.41 24.07
CA ILE A 2 -14.64 -19.72 24.86
C ILE A 2 -15.42 -18.44 25.12
N TYR A 3 -16.74 -18.54 25.22
CA TYR A 3 -17.59 -17.41 25.58
C TYR A 3 -18.38 -17.70 26.83
N LYS A 4 -18.69 -16.64 27.59
CA LYS A 4 -19.69 -16.67 28.65
C LYS A 4 -20.79 -15.69 28.29
N GLN A 5 -22.03 -16.17 28.31
CA GLN A 5 -23.20 -15.34 28.09
C GLN A 5 -23.83 -14.96 29.43
N ILE A 6 -24.19 -13.68 29.58
CA ILE A 6 -24.95 -13.17 30.71
C ILE A 6 -26.16 -12.37 30.20
N THR A 7 -27.21 -12.35 31.01
CA THR A 7 -28.41 -11.53 30.79
C THR A 7 -28.61 -10.65 32.01
N LEU A 8 -28.81 -9.36 31.80
CA LEU A 8 -28.93 -8.36 32.87
C LEU A 8 -30.12 -7.43 32.64
N ASN A 9 -30.81 -7.10 33.71
CA ASN A 9 -31.76 -5.98 33.77
C ASN A 9 -31.01 -4.77 34.35
N PRO A 10 -30.90 -3.63 33.62
CA PRO A 10 -30.26 -2.41 34.11
C PRO A 10 -30.83 -1.84 35.42
N TRP A 11 -32.06 -2.22 35.79
CA TRP A 11 -32.70 -1.80 37.04
C TRP A 11 -32.29 -2.66 38.24
N GLU A 12 -31.63 -3.80 38.02
CA GLU A 12 -31.26 -4.75 39.07
C GLU A 12 -29.75 -4.79 39.30
N PRO A 13 -29.29 -5.06 40.53
CA PRO A 13 -27.88 -5.30 40.77
C PRO A 13 -27.42 -6.58 40.08
N PRO A 14 -26.18 -6.62 39.55
CA PRO A 14 -25.65 -7.82 38.95
C PRO A 14 -25.49 -8.94 39.98
N VAL A 15 -25.75 -10.18 39.56
CA VAL A 15 -25.66 -11.35 40.42
C VAL A 15 -24.33 -12.08 40.23
N GLY A 16 -23.64 -12.35 41.34
CA GLY A 16 -22.44 -13.17 41.37
C GLY A 16 -21.19 -12.48 40.82
N GLU A 17 -20.20 -13.29 40.44
CA GLU A 17 -18.90 -12.86 39.92
C GLU A 17 -18.57 -13.64 38.64
N ILE A 18 -17.80 -13.04 37.74
CA ILE A 18 -17.29 -13.74 36.55
C ILE A 18 -15.84 -14.14 36.80
N ARG A 19 -15.60 -15.44 36.93
CA ARG A 19 -14.25 -15.99 37.07
C ARG A 19 -13.50 -15.91 35.75
N VAL A 20 -12.34 -15.25 35.77
CA VAL A 20 -11.37 -15.20 34.66
C VAL A 20 -9.99 -15.57 35.21
N ILE A 21 -9.05 -15.91 34.33
CA ILE A 21 -7.68 -16.28 34.72
C ILE A 21 -6.74 -15.22 34.15
N GLN A 22 -5.77 -14.76 34.94
CA GLN A 22 -4.72 -13.85 34.48
C GLN A 22 -4.00 -14.43 33.25
N GLU A 23 -3.52 -13.56 32.35
CA GLU A 23 -2.81 -13.90 31.09
C GLU A 23 -3.62 -14.60 29.98
N GLU A 24 -4.84 -15.10 30.24
CA GLU A 24 -5.71 -15.71 29.21
C GLU A 24 -6.41 -14.67 28.30
N ALA A 25 -5.65 -13.86 27.57
CA ALA A 25 -6.24 -12.87 26.65
C ALA A 25 -6.73 -13.47 25.34
N ASP A 26 -7.59 -12.72 24.66
CA ASP A 26 -8.03 -12.92 23.27
C ASP A 26 -8.60 -14.31 22.97
N SER A 27 -8.96 -15.02 24.04
CA SER A 27 -9.50 -16.38 24.03
C SER A 27 -10.82 -16.48 24.78
N ARG A 28 -11.27 -15.37 25.40
CA ARG A 28 -12.47 -15.25 26.22
C ARG A 28 -13.33 -14.07 25.78
N ASP A 29 -14.56 -14.36 25.40
CA ASP A 29 -15.58 -13.34 25.15
C ASP A 29 -16.65 -13.35 26.25
N LEU A 30 -17.06 -12.16 26.69
CA LEU A 30 -18.23 -11.96 27.52
C LEU A 30 -19.35 -11.37 26.65
N ILE A 31 -20.38 -12.18 26.40
CA ILE A 31 -21.56 -11.79 25.64
C ILE A 31 -22.63 -11.32 26.62
N ILE A 32 -23.06 -10.07 26.47
CA ILE A 32 -23.96 -9.38 27.38
C ILE A 32 -25.29 -9.13 26.66
N ASN A 33 -26.37 -9.68 27.22
CA ASN A 33 -27.73 -9.42 26.80
C ASN A 33 -28.38 -8.49 27.82
N LEU A 34 -29.00 -7.40 27.36
CA LEU A 34 -29.76 -6.51 28.22
C LEU A 34 -31.25 -6.72 28.02
N ILE A 35 -32.00 -6.70 29.11
CA ILE A 35 -33.45 -6.80 29.13
C ILE A 35 -34.05 -5.63 29.90
N ASP A 36 -35.27 -5.24 29.54
CA ASP A 36 -36.06 -4.29 30.32
C ASP A 36 -36.72 -4.95 31.55
N ASP A 37 -37.47 -4.17 32.32
CA ASP A 37 -38.18 -4.63 33.52
C ASP A 37 -39.26 -5.69 33.23
N ASN A 38 -39.68 -5.82 31.97
CA ASN A 38 -40.63 -6.83 31.51
C ASN A 38 -39.94 -8.08 30.94
N GLY A 39 -38.61 -8.11 30.94
CA GLY A 39 -37.80 -9.20 30.35
C GLY A 39 -37.65 -9.11 28.83
N SER A 40 -38.06 -8.01 28.20
CA SER A 40 -37.90 -7.81 26.75
C SER A 40 -36.46 -7.38 26.42
N PRO A 41 -35.84 -7.92 25.37
CA PRO A 41 -34.48 -7.52 24.97
C PRO A 41 -34.38 -6.03 24.63
N LEU A 42 -33.32 -5.38 25.12
CA LEU A 42 -32.98 -4.02 24.75
C LEU A 42 -32.20 -4.02 23.43
N ASP A 43 -32.70 -3.31 22.42
CA ASP A 43 -32.01 -3.15 21.14
C ASP A 43 -30.81 -2.21 21.29
N LEU A 44 -29.64 -2.69 20.85
CA LEU A 44 -28.38 -1.95 20.86
C LEU A 44 -27.98 -1.49 19.45
N THR A 45 -28.79 -1.78 18.44
CA THR A 45 -28.53 -1.40 17.05
C THR A 45 -28.31 0.12 16.93
N GLY A 46 -27.19 0.50 16.32
CA GLY A 46 -26.79 1.90 16.13
C GLY A 46 -26.29 2.62 17.39
N LYS A 47 -26.16 1.92 18.53
CA LYS A 47 -25.60 2.48 19.76
C LYS A 47 -24.11 2.17 19.87
N THR A 48 -23.36 3.09 20.48
CA THR A 48 -21.96 2.85 20.84
C THR A 48 -21.91 2.20 22.21
N VAL A 49 -21.32 1.03 22.31
CA VAL A 49 -21.19 0.30 23.58
C VAL A 49 -19.72 0.18 23.95
N SER A 50 -19.40 0.45 25.21
CA SER A 50 -18.04 0.35 25.74
C SER A 50 -18.05 -0.23 27.15
N VAL A 51 -17.03 -1.01 27.47
CA VAL A 51 -16.83 -1.56 28.81
C VAL A 51 -15.83 -0.71 29.57
N TYR A 52 -16.13 -0.45 30.84
CA TYR A 52 -15.29 0.25 31.77
C TYR A 52 -14.98 -0.63 32.97
N ILE A 53 -13.69 -0.84 33.25
CA ILE A 53 -13.23 -1.73 34.32
C ILE A 53 -12.26 -0.98 35.21
N GLN A 54 -12.54 -0.94 36.51
CA GLN A 54 -11.55 -0.56 37.52
C GLN A 54 -10.93 -1.81 38.13
N LYS A 55 -9.64 -1.99 37.88
CA LYS A 55 -8.87 -3.11 38.40
C LYS A 55 -8.60 -2.99 39.91
N PRO A 56 -8.17 -4.09 40.57
CA PRO A 56 -7.83 -4.07 42.00
C PRO A 56 -6.82 -2.97 42.39
N ASP A 57 -5.85 -2.70 41.53
CA ASP A 57 -4.80 -1.66 41.69
C ASP A 57 -5.28 -0.23 41.39
N ASN A 58 -6.56 -0.04 41.08
CA ASN A 58 -7.20 1.20 40.64
C ASN A 58 -6.89 1.66 39.21
N THR A 59 -6.15 0.89 38.42
CA THR A 59 -6.00 1.22 37.00
C THR A 59 -7.31 0.99 36.26
N MET A 60 -7.62 1.90 35.33
CA MET A 60 -8.89 1.91 34.59
C MET A 60 -8.66 1.42 33.16
N ILE A 61 -9.58 0.60 32.66
CA ILE A 61 -9.62 0.17 31.27
C ILE A 61 -10.93 0.67 30.64
N TYR A 62 -10.84 1.14 29.40
CA TYR A 62 -11.95 1.57 28.58
C TYR A 62 -11.80 0.96 27.18
N ASN A 63 -12.67 0.01 26.83
CA ASN A 63 -12.64 -0.66 25.53
C ASN A 63 -14.01 -0.61 24.87
N SER A 64 -14.02 -0.43 23.55
CA SER A 64 -15.24 -0.59 22.74
C SER A 64 -15.67 -2.06 22.72
N CYS A 65 -16.98 -2.28 22.70
CA CYS A 65 -17.58 -3.60 22.53
C CYS A 65 -18.04 -3.79 21.07
N GLU A 66 -18.08 -5.04 20.61
CA GLU A 66 -18.75 -5.38 19.36
C GLU A 66 -20.26 -5.52 19.64
N VAL A 67 -21.11 -5.03 18.73
CA VAL A 67 -22.56 -4.98 18.93
C VAL A 67 -23.27 -5.65 17.76
N GLU A 68 -24.14 -6.62 18.07
CA GLU A 68 -24.99 -7.30 17.10
C GLU A 68 -26.42 -7.39 17.64
N GLY A 69 -27.33 -6.58 17.07
CA GLY A 69 -28.72 -6.50 17.51
C GLY A 69 -28.84 -6.07 18.98
N ASN A 70 -29.22 -7.01 19.85
CA ASN A 70 -29.41 -6.81 21.29
C ASN A 70 -28.21 -7.30 22.14
N GLN A 71 -27.12 -7.73 21.51
CA GLN A 71 -25.96 -8.31 22.18
C GLN A 71 -24.76 -7.37 22.11
N ALA A 72 -24.07 -7.21 23.24
CA ALA A 72 -22.77 -6.57 23.31
C ALA A 72 -21.71 -7.61 23.69
N THR A 73 -20.68 -7.74 22.87
CA THR A 73 -19.58 -8.67 23.08
C THR A 73 -18.33 -7.92 23.54
N VAL A 74 -17.81 -8.32 24.69
CA VAL A 74 -16.54 -7.83 25.23
C VAL A 74 -15.50 -8.92 25.08
N THR A 75 -14.51 -8.71 24.22
CA THR A 75 -13.31 -9.54 24.18
C THR A 75 -12.37 -9.13 25.32
N LEU A 76 -12.11 -10.07 26.23
CA LEU A 76 -11.27 -9.81 27.40
C LEU A 76 -9.78 -9.80 27.03
N THR A 77 -9.13 -8.66 27.24
CA THR A 77 -7.73 -8.43 26.86
C THR A 77 -6.75 -8.72 28.01
N LEU A 78 -5.46 -8.82 27.69
CA LEU A 78 -4.39 -8.97 28.70
C LEU A 78 -4.47 -7.87 29.76
N GLN A 79 -4.67 -6.62 29.32
CA GLN A 79 -4.68 -5.47 30.21
C GLN A 79 -5.82 -5.49 31.23
N MET A 80 -6.99 -6.04 30.85
CA MET A 80 -8.14 -6.21 31.75
C MET A 80 -7.88 -7.22 32.86
N MET A 81 -7.07 -8.24 32.58
CA MET A 81 -6.80 -9.35 33.50
C MET A 81 -5.41 -9.31 34.13
N ALA A 82 -4.62 -8.26 33.85
CA ALA A 82 -3.23 -8.13 34.27
C ALA A 82 -3.02 -8.10 35.79
N VAL A 83 -4.06 -7.79 36.57
CA VAL A 83 -3.96 -7.69 38.04
C VAL A 83 -4.96 -8.64 38.67
N SER A 84 -4.44 -9.71 39.27
CA SER A 84 -5.26 -10.68 40.01
C SER A 84 -6.02 -10.02 41.17
N GLY A 85 -7.23 -10.50 41.44
CA GLY A 85 -8.13 -9.94 42.44
C GLY A 85 -9.54 -9.73 41.91
N LEU A 86 -10.36 -9.04 42.70
CA LEU A 86 -11.73 -8.68 42.34
C LEU A 86 -11.74 -7.24 41.77
N THR A 87 -12.30 -7.05 40.59
CA THR A 87 -12.45 -5.71 40.01
C THR A 87 -13.34 -4.85 40.90
N LYS A 88 -12.94 -3.59 41.12
CA LYS A 88 -13.70 -2.63 41.93
C LYS A 88 -14.94 -2.10 41.19
N LEU A 89 -14.85 -2.04 39.87
CA LEU A 89 -15.91 -1.60 38.98
C LEU A 89 -15.86 -2.40 37.69
N CYS A 90 -17.03 -2.81 37.19
CA CYS A 90 -17.21 -3.40 35.88
C CYS A 90 -18.54 -2.86 35.36
N GLU A 91 -18.51 -1.99 34.37
CA GLU A 91 -19.69 -1.29 33.86
C GLU A 91 -19.71 -1.32 32.35
N LEU A 92 -20.91 -1.43 31.79
CA LEU A 92 -21.18 -1.19 30.39
C LEU A 92 -21.71 0.25 30.25
N GLN A 93 -21.12 1.02 29.34
CA GLN A 93 -21.62 2.31 28.92
C GLN A 93 -22.24 2.15 27.53
N ILE A 94 -23.46 2.63 27.37
CA ILE A 94 -24.22 2.61 26.12
C ILE A 94 -24.56 4.04 25.79
N VAL A 95 -24.13 4.49 24.62
CA VAL A 95 -24.38 5.85 24.11
C VAL A 95 -25.23 5.74 22.84
N ASP A 96 -26.39 6.40 22.84
CA ASP A 96 -27.26 6.44 21.66
C ASP A 96 -26.83 7.53 20.65
N THR A 97 -27.55 7.63 19.53
CA THR A 97 -27.28 8.61 18.47
C THR A 97 -27.48 10.06 18.90
N ASP A 98 -28.29 10.28 19.95
CA ASP A 98 -28.58 11.59 20.53
C ASP A 98 -27.63 11.92 21.69
N ASN A 99 -26.61 11.09 21.92
CA ASN A 99 -25.59 11.22 22.94
C ASN A 99 -26.10 11.03 24.39
N HIS A 100 -27.26 10.40 24.57
CA HIS A 100 -27.71 9.97 25.89
C HIS A 100 -26.90 8.75 26.34
N THR A 101 -26.53 8.73 27.61
CA THR A 101 -25.73 7.66 28.21
C THR A 101 -26.55 6.83 29.18
N LEU A 102 -26.59 5.52 28.94
CA LEU A 102 -27.03 4.51 29.91
C LEU A 102 -25.80 3.78 30.45
N LYS A 103 -25.72 3.60 31.77
CA LYS A 103 -24.68 2.80 32.43
C LYS A 103 -25.32 1.58 33.08
N VAL A 104 -24.70 0.42 32.89
CA VAL A 104 -25.18 -0.85 33.44
C VAL A 104 -24.04 -1.49 34.22
N THR A 105 -24.25 -1.74 35.51
CA THR A 105 -23.27 -2.44 36.35
C THR A 105 -23.26 -3.93 35.99
N LEU A 106 -22.08 -4.45 35.64
CA LEU A 106 -21.85 -5.85 35.33
C LEU A 106 -21.37 -6.60 36.59
N PRO A 107 -21.49 -7.93 36.64
CA PRO A 107 -20.84 -8.72 37.67
C PRO A 107 -19.33 -8.45 37.67
N PRO A 108 -18.70 -8.26 38.85
CA PRO A 108 -17.27 -8.03 38.92
C PRO A 108 -16.50 -9.23 38.38
N LEU A 109 -15.34 -8.96 37.76
CA LEU A 109 -14.42 -10.01 37.34
C LEU A 109 -13.59 -10.46 38.54
N ARG A 110 -13.66 -11.76 38.84
CA ARG A 110 -12.75 -12.42 39.77
C ARG A 110 -11.57 -12.96 38.98
N ILE A 111 -10.50 -12.18 38.92
CA ILE A 111 -9.27 -12.50 38.19
C ILE A 111 -8.43 -13.41 39.08
N ILE A 112 -8.37 -14.69 38.72
CA ILE A 112 -7.56 -15.67 39.42
C ILE A 112 -6.15 -15.59 38.88
N LYS A 113 -5.18 -15.42 39.78
CA LYS A 113 -3.76 -15.50 39.44
C LYS A 113 -3.49 -16.85 38.76
N SER A 114 -2.87 -16.82 37.59
CA SER A 114 -2.38 -18.05 36.96
C SER A 114 -1.20 -18.54 37.79
N ASN A 115 -1.22 -19.78 38.25
CA ASN A 115 -0.07 -20.42 38.89
C ASN A 115 0.86 -21.04 37.84
N TYR A 116 1.02 -20.38 36.70
CA TYR A 116 2.08 -20.74 35.77
C TYR A 116 3.40 -20.41 36.48
N ASP A 117 4.03 -21.44 37.06
CA ASP A 117 5.36 -21.38 37.68
C ASP A 117 6.44 -21.30 36.59
N GLY A 118 6.26 -20.37 35.67
CA GLY A 118 7.27 -19.96 34.72
C GLY A 118 8.06 -18.87 35.39
N VAL A 119 9.15 -19.25 36.04
CA VAL A 119 10.36 -18.44 36.15
C VAL A 119 10.65 -17.84 34.76
N ILE A 120 10.00 -16.75 34.35
CA ILE A 120 10.48 -15.37 34.34
C ILE A 120 9.35 -14.47 33.74
N GLU A 121 8.52 -13.83 34.58
CA GLU A 121 7.53 -12.81 34.15
C GLU A 121 8.19 -11.44 33.81
N SER A 122 9.49 -11.46 33.49
CA SER A 122 10.30 -10.28 33.21
C SER A 122 11.33 -10.51 32.11
N THR A 123 11.46 -11.71 31.55
CA THR A 123 12.48 -11.97 30.52
C THR A 123 11.92 -11.75 29.14
N ASP A 124 10.64 -12.03 28.88
CA ASP A 124 10.08 -11.82 27.54
C ASP A 124 9.87 -10.32 27.24
N GLU A 125 9.29 -9.57 28.17
CA GLU A 125 9.11 -8.11 28.02
C GLU A 125 10.44 -7.35 28.02
N PHE A 126 11.39 -7.73 28.90
CA PHE A 126 12.73 -7.12 28.91
C PHE A 126 13.55 -7.52 27.69
N SER A 127 13.46 -8.77 27.21
CA SER A 127 14.17 -9.20 26.00
C SER A 127 13.60 -8.49 24.78
N ARG A 128 12.28 -8.31 24.67
CA ARG A 128 11.68 -7.55 23.58
C ARG A 128 12.09 -6.07 23.59
N LEU A 129 12.22 -5.46 24.77
CA LEU A 129 12.75 -4.11 24.90
C LEU A 129 14.25 -4.05 24.56
N ALA A 130 15.04 -5.02 25.02
CA ALA A 130 16.47 -5.11 24.71
C ALA A 130 16.72 -5.34 23.22
N GLU A 131 15.93 -6.20 22.56
CA GLU A 131 15.95 -6.41 21.12
C GLU A 131 15.58 -5.14 20.36
N ALA A 132 14.54 -4.42 20.79
CA ALA A 132 14.15 -3.15 20.18
C ALA A 132 15.26 -2.08 20.32
N LEU A 133 15.92 -2.00 21.48
CA LEU A 133 17.05 -1.08 21.69
C LEU A 133 18.26 -1.46 20.82
N ASN A 134 18.61 -2.76 20.77
CA ASN A 134 19.69 -3.23 19.90
C ASN A 134 19.40 -2.98 18.41
N ALA A 135 18.13 -3.11 17.99
CA ALA A 135 17.72 -2.77 16.63
C ALA A 135 17.95 -1.28 16.32
N VAL A 136 17.65 -0.38 17.26
CA VAL A 136 17.93 1.06 17.11
C VAL A 136 19.42 1.35 17.00
N ASP A 137 20.26 0.72 17.82
CA ASP A 137 21.73 0.88 17.74
C ASP A 137 22.31 0.35 16.42
N SER A 138 21.77 -0.77 15.91
CA SER A 138 22.16 -1.26 14.58
C SER A 138 21.73 -0.32 13.45
N ALA A 139 20.60 0.38 13.61
CA ALA A 139 20.13 1.34 12.63
C ALA A 139 21.04 2.59 12.57
N SER A 140 21.57 3.07 13.71
CA SER A 140 22.53 4.19 13.68
C SER A 140 23.83 3.81 12.97
N ALA A 141 24.35 2.59 13.19
CA ALA A 141 25.54 2.12 12.46
C ALA A 141 25.29 1.99 10.95
N ALA A 142 24.09 1.57 10.54
CA ALA A 142 23.73 1.51 9.13
C ALA A 142 23.60 2.92 8.49
N ILE A 143 23.12 3.91 9.25
CA ILE A 143 23.04 5.30 8.80
C ILE A 143 24.44 5.88 8.59
N GLU A 144 25.38 5.65 9.51
CA GLU A 144 26.77 6.11 9.37
C GLU A 144 27.42 5.54 8.09
N ALA A 145 27.23 4.26 7.80
CA ALA A 145 27.76 3.64 6.58
C ALA A 145 27.12 4.19 5.29
N VAL A 146 25.84 4.56 5.33
CA VAL A 146 25.15 5.21 4.20
C VAL A 146 25.67 6.64 4.00
N GLU A 147 25.95 7.36 5.08
CA GLU A 147 26.47 8.73 5.03
C GLU A 147 27.90 8.75 4.45
N GLU A 148 28.77 7.83 4.88
CA GLU A 148 30.11 7.64 4.31
C GLU A 148 30.06 7.32 2.81
N ALA A 149 29.23 6.35 2.40
CA ALA A 149 29.06 5.99 1.00
C ALA A 149 28.48 7.15 0.16
N ALA A 150 27.61 7.97 0.75
CA ALA A 150 27.05 9.15 0.10
C ALA A 150 28.13 10.24 -0.09
N GLU A 151 28.99 10.47 0.89
CA GLU A 151 30.13 11.39 0.77
C GLU A 151 31.11 10.94 -0.32
N GLU A 152 31.47 9.66 -0.38
CA GLU A 152 32.31 9.11 -1.44
C GLU A 152 31.68 9.28 -2.82
N ALA A 153 30.38 8.99 -2.95
CA ALA A 153 29.65 9.17 -4.21
C ALA A 153 29.61 10.64 -4.65
N VAL A 154 29.47 11.58 -3.72
CA VAL A 154 29.54 13.02 -4.00
C VAL A 154 30.94 13.42 -4.45
N ALA A 155 31.99 12.89 -3.81
CA ALA A 155 33.37 13.15 -4.20
C ALA A 155 33.67 12.67 -5.64
N VAL A 156 33.25 11.44 -5.97
CA VAL A 156 33.39 10.88 -7.33
C VAL A 156 32.62 11.72 -8.34
N LYS A 157 31.39 12.12 -8.02
CA LYS A 157 30.59 12.98 -8.90
C LYS A 157 31.32 14.29 -9.20
N ASN A 158 31.90 14.93 -8.19
CA ASN A 158 32.61 16.20 -8.35
C ASN A 158 33.90 16.03 -9.18
N ASP A 159 34.70 14.98 -8.95
CA ASP A 159 35.88 14.66 -9.75
C ASP A 159 35.54 14.43 -11.24
N LEU A 160 34.44 13.73 -11.52
CA LEU A 160 33.99 13.50 -12.90
C LEU A 160 33.55 14.79 -13.59
N ILE A 161 32.90 15.71 -12.86
CA ILE A 161 32.53 17.04 -13.37
C ILE A 161 33.79 17.84 -13.73
N GLU A 162 34.79 17.87 -12.84
CA GLU A 162 36.05 18.56 -13.10
C GLU A 162 36.78 18.00 -14.33
N LYS A 163 36.89 16.67 -14.46
CA LYS A 163 37.51 16.01 -15.61
C LYS A 163 36.76 16.28 -16.92
N ARG A 164 35.43 16.32 -16.88
CA ARG A 164 34.60 16.70 -18.02
C ARG A 164 34.91 18.13 -18.46
N ASP A 165 34.92 19.06 -17.52
CA ASP A 165 35.09 20.49 -17.80
C ASP A 165 36.53 20.83 -18.21
N SER A 166 37.52 20.07 -17.73
CA SER A 166 38.91 20.20 -18.14
C SER A 166 39.20 19.64 -19.53
N GLY A 167 38.22 19.00 -20.18
CA GLY A 167 38.41 18.31 -21.46
C GLY A 167 39.29 17.06 -21.35
N PHE A 168 39.44 16.47 -20.16
CA PHE A 168 40.25 15.27 -19.93
C PHE A 168 39.83 14.10 -20.83
N PHE A 169 38.54 14.01 -21.16
CA PHE A 169 37.97 12.98 -22.02
C PHE A 169 38.03 13.30 -23.52
N ASN A 170 38.49 14.50 -23.91
CA ASN A 170 38.61 14.85 -25.32
C ASN A 170 39.93 14.27 -25.85
N GLY A 171 39.81 13.20 -26.64
CA GLY A 171 40.95 12.64 -27.36
C GLY A 171 41.54 13.64 -28.37
N ALA A 172 42.79 13.45 -28.76
CA ALA A 172 43.38 14.21 -29.86
C ALA A 172 42.54 14.04 -31.14
N PRO A 173 42.35 15.09 -31.95
CA PRO A 173 41.71 14.96 -33.26
C PRO A 173 42.35 13.81 -34.06
N GLY A 174 41.52 12.97 -34.67
CA GLY A 174 41.99 11.87 -35.49
C GLY A 174 42.90 12.38 -36.64
N PRO A 175 43.84 11.57 -37.13
CA PRO A 175 44.66 11.96 -38.27
C PRO A 175 43.75 12.31 -39.45
N GLN A 176 44.08 13.39 -40.18
CA GLN A 176 43.38 13.75 -41.40
C GLN A 176 43.36 12.55 -42.35
N GLY A 177 42.17 12.18 -42.83
CA GLY A 177 42.03 11.09 -43.80
C GLY A 177 42.94 11.31 -45.01
N ALA A 178 43.52 10.22 -45.52
CA ALA A 178 44.35 10.29 -46.72
C ALA A 178 43.59 11.03 -47.83
N GLN A 179 44.26 11.96 -48.52
CA GLN A 179 43.68 12.66 -49.66
C GLN A 179 43.19 11.63 -50.68
N GLY A 180 41.93 11.73 -51.09
CA GLY A 180 41.37 10.84 -52.10
C GLY A 180 42.22 10.84 -53.36
N ILE A 181 42.46 9.66 -53.92
CA ILE A 181 43.17 9.53 -55.20
C ILE A 181 42.46 10.39 -56.25
N GLN A 182 43.22 11.14 -57.04
CA GLN A 182 42.65 11.88 -58.16
C GLN A 182 41.99 10.88 -59.11
N GLY A 183 40.68 11.01 -59.32
CA GLY A 183 39.95 10.13 -60.23
C GLY A 183 40.58 10.16 -61.63
N PRO A 184 40.58 9.04 -62.37
CA PRO A 184 41.03 9.05 -63.75
C PRO A 184 40.21 10.11 -64.52
N LYS A 185 40.89 10.91 -65.35
CA LYS A 185 40.24 11.87 -66.24
C LYS A 185 39.27 11.09 -67.13
N GLY A 186 37.97 11.32 -66.95
CA GLY A 186 36.93 10.62 -67.70
C GLY A 186 37.05 10.88 -69.20
N ASP A 187 36.93 9.82 -70.00
CA ASP A 187 36.73 9.93 -71.44
C ASP A 187 35.42 10.68 -71.72
N LYS A 188 35.42 11.53 -72.75
CA LYS A 188 34.26 12.34 -73.12
C LYS A 188 33.15 11.42 -73.63
N GLY A 189 32.16 11.14 -72.78
CA GLY A 189 30.95 10.42 -73.15
C GLY A 189 30.10 11.20 -74.14
N ASN A 190 29.52 10.50 -75.12
CA ASN A 190 28.55 11.05 -76.05
C ASN A 190 27.28 11.49 -75.30
N LYS A 191 26.70 12.60 -75.74
CA LYS A 191 25.47 13.18 -75.20
C LYS A 191 24.33 12.16 -75.33
N GLY A 192 23.83 11.65 -74.20
CA GLY A 192 22.61 10.84 -74.14
C GLY A 192 21.37 11.71 -74.31
N ASP A 193 20.36 11.16 -74.97
CA ASP A 193 19.10 11.84 -75.27
C ASP A 193 18.31 12.20 -73.99
N ARG A 194 17.56 13.29 -74.10
CA ARG A 194 16.69 13.83 -73.05
C ARG A 194 15.54 12.85 -72.80
N GLY A 195 15.50 12.26 -71.61
CA GLY A 195 14.33 11.49 -71.17
C GLY A 195 13.13 12.41 -70.93
N ASP A 196 11.98 12.03 -71.47
CA ASP A 196 10.72 12.75 -71.33
C ASP A 196 10.29 12.83 -69.85
N SER A 197 9.94 14.05 -69.42
CA SER A 197 9.42 14.32 -68.09
C SER A 197 7.90 14.37 -68.15
N GLY A 198 7.24 13.70 -67.20
CA GLY A 198 5.87 13.99 -66.79
C GLY A 198 4.80 13.10 -67.45
N ILE A 199 4.48 11.98 -66.80
CA ILE A 199 3.14 11.40 -66.89
C ILE A 199 2.34 11.97 -65.71
N GLU A 200 1.43 12.90 -65.99
CA GLU A 200 0.35 13.29 -65.07
C GLU A 200 -0.76 12.22 -65.19
N ALA A 201 -0.85 11.32 -64.21
CA ALA A 201 -1.98 10.41 -64.09
C ALA A 201 -3.02 11.04 -63.15
N ALA A 202 -4.17 11.42 -63.70
CA ALA A 202 -5.32 11.87 -62.91
C ALA A 202 -5.93 10.66 -62.17
N THR A 203 -5.83 10.67 -60.85
CA THR A 203 -6.44 9.67 -59.96
C THR A 203 -7.64 10.30 -59.27
N ASP A 204 -8.80 9.68 -59.45
CA ASP A 204 -10.05 10.07 -58.82
C ASP A 204 -10.07 9.56 -57.37
N GLY A 205 -9.64 10.40 -56.43
CA GLY A 205 -9.73 10.12 -55.00
C GLY A 205 -8.65 10.80 -54.15
N MET A 206 -9.08 11.55 -53.13
CA MET A 206 -8.18 12.04 -52.07
C MET A 206 -7.90 10.91 -51.08
N TYR A 207 -6.63 10.58 -50.87
CA TYR A 207 -6.16 9.74 -49.78
C TYR A 207 -5.07 10.47 -49.00
N THR A 208 -4.96 10.16 -47.71
CA THR A 208 -3.95 10.75 -46.81
C THR A 208 -2.99 9.66 -46.34
N LEU A 209 -1.69 9.98 -46.32
CA LEU A 209 -0.66 9.13 -45.74
C LEU A 209 -0.24 9.71 -44.38
N TYR A 210 -0.21 8.88 -43.35
CA TYR A 210 0.31 9.26 -42.03
C TYR A 210 1.00 8.09 -41.34
N VAL A 211 1.86 8.39 -40.37
CA VAL A 211 2.52 7.37 -39.54
C VAL A 211 1.75 7.26 -38.22
N ASN A 212 1.34 6.05 -37.85
CA ASN A 212 0.65 5.84 -36.57
C ASN A 212 1.63 5.79 -35.38
N GLU A 213 1.11 5.72 -34.15
CA GLU A 213 1.93 5.69 -32.92
C GLU A 213 2.89 4.47 -32.83
N MET A 214 2.64 3.43 -33.61
CA MET A 214 3.50 2.24 -33.70
C MET A 214 4.59 2.37 -34.78
N GLY A 215 4.67 3.51 -35.47
CA GLY A 215 5.65 3.74 -36.53
C GLY A 215 5.26 3.16 -37.90
N HIS A 216 4.03 2.66 -38.08
CA HIS A 216 3.57 2.12 -39.36
C HIS A 216 3.04 3.25 -40.26
N LEU A 217 3.40 3.22 -41.55
CA LEU A 217 2.83 4.11 -42.57
C LEU A 217 1.44 3.58 -43.00
N ILE A 218 0.41 4.42 -42.84
CA ILE A 218 -1.00 4.10 -43.12
C ILE A 218 -1.49 4.97 -44.27
N ALA A 219 -2.22 4.36 -45.22
CA ALA A 219 -2.96 5.05 -46.26
C ALA A 219 -4.46 5.03 -45.94
N GLN A 220 -5.05 6.19 -45.69
CA GLN A 220 -6.48 6.35 -45.43
C GLN A 220 -7.19 6.92 -46.66
N TYR A 221 -8.29 6.29 -47.05
CA TYR A 221 -9.15 6.70 -48.16
C TYR A 221 -10.62 6.62 -47.74
N THR A 222 -11.51 7.31 -48.45
CA THR A 222 -12.94 7.34 -48.12
C THR A 222 -13.60 5.99 -48.39
N ASP A 223 -14.55 5.58 -47.54
CA ASP A 223 -15.23 4.27 -47.64
C ASP A 223 -15.94 4.02 -48.98
N SER A 224 -16.33 5.08 -49.69
CA SER A 224 -16.95 5.00 -51.02
C SER A 224 -15.97 4.98 -52.19
N GLY A 225 -14.66 5.05 -51.92
CA GLY A 225 -13.59 5.11 -52.93
C GLY A 225 -12.85 3.79 -53.09
N SER A 226 -12.16 3.64 -54.22
CA SER A 226 -11.21 2.55 -54.44
C SER A 226 -9.94 2.76 -53.58
N PRO A 227 -9.31 1.70 -53.07
CA PRO A 227 -8.01 1.82 -52.42
C PRO A 227 -6.97 2.47 -53.36
N PRO A 228 -6.05 3.31 -52.84
CA PRO A 228 -5.01 3.93 -53.66
C PRO A 228 -4.07 2.86 -54.24
N PRO A 229 -3.60 3.00 -55.49
CA PRO A 229 -2.82 1.97 -56.18
C PRO A 229 -1.35 1.92 -55.71
N LEU A 230 -1.14 1.81 -54.41
CA LEU A 230 0.17 1.76 -53.76
C LEU A 230 0.63 0.31 -53.55
N SER A 231 1.91 0.03 -53.78
CA SER A 231 2.55 -1.25 -53.47
C SER A 231 3.93 -1.05 -52.86
N ILE A 232 4.45 -2.07 -52.18
CA ILE A 232 5.85 -2.11 -51.71
C ILE A 232 6.62 -3.08 -52.59
N VAL A 233 7.69 -2.60 -53.23
CA VAL A 233 8.62 -3.42 -54.03
C VAL A 233 10.04 -3.13 -53.53
N ASP A 234 10.77 -4.17 -53.11
CA ASP A 234 12.14 -4.08 -52.59
C ASP A 234 12.33 -2.99 -51.51
N GLY A 235 11.35 -2.86 -50.60
CA GLY A 235 11.37 -1.89 -49.51
C GLY A 235 11.01 -0.45 -49.90
N HIS A 236 10.67 -0.20 -51.16
CA HIS A 236 10.26 1.12 -51.65
C HIS A 236 8.75 1.17 -51.87
N LEU A 237 8.11 2.28 -51.48
CA LEU A 237 6.71 2.56 -51.76
C LEU A 237 6.56 3.04 -53.21
N ILE A 238 5.81 2.28 -54.01
CA ILE A 238 5.58 2.52 -55.42
C ILE A 238 4.12 2.91 -55.64
N TYR A 239 3.90 3.97 -56.41
CA TYR A 239 2.58 4.35 -56.91
C TYR A 239 2.39 3.77 -58.30
N ASN A 240 1.43 2.86 -58.46
CA ASN A 240 1.16 2.18 -59.73
C ASN A 240 0.18 3.01 -60.55
N THR A 241 0.63 3.49 -61.71
CA THR A 241 -0.17 4.33 -62.60
C THR A 241 -1.14 3.55 -63.50
N GLY A 242 -1.12 2.21 -63.44
CA GLY A 242 -2.12 1.34 -64.08
C GLY A 242 -2.01 1.22 -65.60
N GLU A 243 -0.85 1.53 -66.20
CA GLU A 243 -0.55 1.27 -67.62
C GLU A 243 0.02 -0.13 -67.86
#